data_AF-A0A4P9ZLG5-F1
#
_entry.id   AF-A0A4P9ZLG5-F1
#
_cell.length_a   1.000
_cell.length_b   1.000
_cell.length_c   1.000
_cell.angle_alpha   90.00
_cell.angle_beta   90.00
_cell.angle_gamma   90.00
#
_symmetry.space_group_name_H-M   'P 1'
#
loop_
_entity.id
_entity.type
_entity.pdbx_description
1 polymer ?
#
loop_
_entity_poly.entity_id
_entity_poly.type
_entity_poly.pdbx_seq_one_letter_code
_entity_poly.pdbx_strand_id
1 'polypeptide(L)'
;IYSKDLIIELAGSTFIFHGSIAFFFGTFTALLTAFYSSRLLFLTFFGRPNGQKKIYELIHEPSFIMSFPLIILALFSIFFGYIFKDLFIGLGSSFWGNSLFIHPQHSVLVDTEFGLPVFFKLLPMFGTIFGIISAYFFYQYSINVLFDAYFLFNKFSRNFYKFLSNKWYFDRISTATVGGLLNFGFISFKTLDKGIIELIGPSGITYTLFFFSKKVTSLDTGYVPHYLLYIVISFIFLIFF
;
A
#
# COMPACT_ATOMS: atom_id res chain seq x y z
N ILE A 1 -22.22 6.02 14.20
CA ILE A 1 -23.47 6.49 13.58
C ILE A 1 -23.24 7.90 13.05
N TYR A 2 -23.08 8.89 13.94
CA TYR A 2 -23.01 10.32 13.56
C TYR A 2 -22.01 10.71 12.45
N SER A 3 -20.79 10.17 12.44
CA SER A 3 -19.77 10.60 11.46
C SER A 3 -19.93 9.94 10.10
N LYS A 4 -20.03 8.61 10.05
CA LYS A 4 -20.01 7.84 8.80
C LYS A 4 -21.32 7.93 8.02
N ASP A 5 -22.46 7.86 8.72
CA ASP A 5 -23.77 7.86 8.07
C ASP A 5 -24.04 9.23 7.42
N LEU A 6 -23.60 10.31 8.08
CA LEU A 6 -23.68 11.66 7.55
C LEU A 6 -22.90 11.87 6.26
N ILE A 7 -21.71 11.28 6.11
CA ILE A 7 -20.93 11.39 4.87
C ILE A 7 -21.65 10.69 3.72
N ILE A 8 -22.27 9.54 4.00
CA ILE A 8 -23.06 8.81 3.01
C ILE A 8 -24.30 9.63 2.64
N GLU A 9 -25.02 10.20 3.62
CA GLU A 9 -26.13 11.11 3.39
C GLU A 9 -25.72 12.32 2.54
N LEU A 10 -24.60 12.99 2.87
CA LEU A 10 -24.03 14.09 2.08
C LEU A 10 -23.79 13.69 0.62
N ALA A 11 -23.24 12.50 0.37
CA ALA A 11 -23.06 12.05 -1.01
C ALA A 11 -24.40 11.91 -1.75
N GLY A 12 -25.43 11.40 -1.08
CA GLY A 12 -26.76 11.18 -1.66
C GLY A 12 -27.54 12.46 -1.95
N SER A 13 -27.37 13.52 -1.15
CA SER A 13 -28.11 14.79 -1.30
C SER A 13 -27.51 15.75 -2.32
N THR A 14 -26.31 15.49 -2.86
CA THR A 14 -25.70 16.37 -3.87
C THR A 14 -26.48 16.45 -5.19
N PHE A 15 -27.55 15.66 -5.39
CA PHE A 15 -28.38 15.58 -6.61
C PHE A 15 -27.59 15.47 -7.94
N ILE A 16 -26.33 15.06 -7.87
CA ILE A 16 -25.43 14.83 -9.01
C ILE A 16 -25.29 13.32 -9.23
N PHE A 17 -25.17 12.89 -10.49
CA PHE A 17 -24.99 11.47 -10.85
C PHE A 17 -23.79 10.81 -10.16
N HIS A 18 -22.66 11.52 -10.03
CA HIS A 18 -21.50 11.03 -9.31
C HIS A 18 -21.75 10.87 -7.80
N GLY A 19 -22.58 11.73 -7.20
CA GLY A 19 -22.95 11.66 -5.79
C GLY A 19 -23.83 10.46 -5.48
N SER A 20 -24.81 10.16 -6.34
CA SER A 20 -25.66 8.97 -6.16
C SER A 20 -24.87 7.67 -6.30
N ILE A 21 -23.90 7.59 -7.22
CA ILE A 21 -22.97 6.47 -7.31
C ILE A 21 -22.15 6.32 -6.02
N ALA A 22 -21.63 7.42 -5.48
CA ALA A 22 -20.89 7.42 -4.23
C ALA A 22 -21.76 6.98 -3.04
N PHE A 23 -23.05 7.35 -3.01
CA PHE A 23 -24.01 6.85 -2.02
C PHE A 23 -24.20 5.32 -2.11
N PHE A 24 -24.40 4.78 -3.31
CA PHE A 24 -24.55 3.33 -3.49
C PHE A 24 -23.28 2.55 -3.12
N PHE A 25 -22.10 3.02 -3.52
CA PHE A 25 -20.86 2.40 -3.07
C PHE A 25 -20.62 2.60 -1.56
N GLY A 26 -20.98 3.75 -1.00
CA GLY A 26 -20.90 4.02 0.44
C GLY A 26 -21.76 3.08 1.28
N THR A 27 -23.00 2.86 0.86
CA THR A 27 -23.92 1.90 1.49
C THR A 27 -23.44 0.46 1.34
N PHE A 28 -22.96 0.08 0.16
CA PHE A 28 -22.39 -1.26 -0.09
C PHE A 28 -21.13 -1.53 0.74
N THR A 29 -20.25 -0.54 0.85
CA THR A 29 -19.06 -0.63 1.71
C THR A 29 -19.44 -0.68 3.19
N ALA A 30 -20.48 0.04 3.63
CA ALA A 30 -21.00 -0.08 5.00
C ALA A 30 -21.46 -1.52 5.32
N LEU A 31 -22.20 -2.15 4.40
CA LEU A 31 -22.60 -3.56 4.51
C LEU A 31 -21.38 -4.49 4.61
N LEU A 32 -20.42 -4.37 3.69
CA LEU A 32 -19.19 -5.17 3.71
C LEU A 32 -18.39 -4.95 5.00
N THR A 33 -18.39 -3.72 5.54
CA THR A 33 -17.66 -3.40 6.78
C THR A 33 -18.25 -4.10 8.00
N ALA A 34 -19.56 -4.13 8.10
CA ALA A 34 -20.27 -4.86 9.14
C ALA A 34 -20.04 -6.37 8.99
N PHE A 35 -20.05 -6.89 7.76
CA PHE A 35 -19.80 -8.30 7.47
C PHE A 35 -18.38 -8.75 7.87
N TYR A 36 -17.32 -8.03 7.47
CA TYR A 36 -15.96 -8.48 7.82
C TYR A 36 -15.67 -8.38 9.32
N SER A 37 -16.23 -7.37 10.00
CA SER A 37 -16.01 -7.14 11.44
C SER A 37 -16.71 -8.21 12.27
N SER A 38 -17.98 -8.50 11.96
CA SER A 38 -18.74 -9.56 12.60
C SER A 38 -18.15 -10.94 12.32
N ARG A 39 -17.68 -11.21 11.08
CA ARG A 39 -16.92 -12.42 10.76
C ARG A 39 -15.75 -12.64 11.71
N LEU A 40 -14.95 -11.60 11.95
CA LEU A 40 -13.78 -11.70 12.83
C LEU A 40 -14.22 -12.07 14.24
N LEU A 41 -15.22 -11.36 14.79
CA LEU A 41 -15.75 -11.65 16.12
C LEU A 41 -16.28 -13.09 16.25
N PHE A 42 -17.03 -13.57 15.24
CA PHE A 42 -17.55 -14.93 15.24
C PHE A 42 -16.43 -15.98 15.19
N LEU A 43 -15.41 -15.78 14.35
CA LEU A 43 -14.30 -16.72 14.25
C LEU A 43 -13.40 -16.74 15.50
N THR A 44 -13.24 -15.61 16.20
CA THR A 44 -12.35 -15.52 17.37
C THR A 44 -13.02 -15.94 18.68
N PHE A 45 -14.29 -15.57 18.90
CA PHE A 45 -14.96 -15.77 20.19
C PHE A 45 -16.05 -16.83 20.19
N PHE A 46 -16.85 -16.91 19.12
CA PHE A 46 -18.02 -17.80 19.07
C PHE A 46 -17.77 -19.11 18.33
N GLY A 47 -16.67 -19.20 17.58
CA GLY A 47 -16.28 -20.37 16.82
C GLY A 47 -15.77 -21.51 17.69
N ARG A 48 -15.71 -22.72 17.11
CA ARG A 48 -15.07 -23.85 17.78
C ARG A 48 -13.55 -23.62 17.87
N PRO A 49 -12.90 -23.98 18.99
CA PRO A 49 -11.47 -23.81 19.15
C PRO A 49 -10.72 -24.69 18.14
N ASN A 50 -9.93 -24.04 17.28
CA ASN A 50 -9.09 -24.73 16.27
C ASN A 50 -7.67 -25.03 16.78
N GLY A 51 -7.26 -24.47 17.93
CA GLY A 51 -5.91 -24.63 18.49
C GLY A 51 -5.75 -25.87 19.39
N GLN A 52 -4.52 -26.08 19.88
CA GLN A 52 -4.23 -27.15 20.85
C GLN A 52 -4.83 -26.84 22.22
N LYS A 53 -5.42 -27.85 22.88
CA LYS A 53 -6.11 -27.71 24.18
C LYS A 53 -5.27 -27.02 25.26
N LYS A 54 -3.99 -27.37 25.35
CA LYS A 54 -3.05 -26.81 26.34
C LYS A 54 -2.92 -25.28 26.27
N ILE A 55 -3.07 -24.69 25.09
CA ILE A 55 -2.99 -23.23 24.93
C ILE A 55 -4.22 -22.59 25.57
N TYR A 56 -5.41 -23.15 25.35
CA TYR A 56 -6.66 -22.63 25.89
C TYR A 56 -6.71 -22.69 27.42
N GLU A 57 -6.12 -23.71 28.03
CA GLU A 57 -6.05 -23.85 29.49
C GLU A 57 -5.17 -22.77 30.15
N LEU A 58 -4.26 -22.14 29.40
CA LEU A 58 -3.37 -21.08 29.88
C LEU A 58 -3.87 -19.66 29.57
N ILE A 59 -5.00 -19.51 28.87
CA ILE A 59 -5.55 -18.20 28.52
C ILE A 59 -6.08 -17.53 29.80
N HIS A 60 -5.55 -16.35 30.08
CA HIS A 60 -6.01 -15.50 31.16
C HIS A 60 -6.41 -14.12 30.61
N GLU A 61 -7.26 -13.42 31.35
CA GLU A 61 -7.63 -12.03 31.06
C GLU A 61 -6.39 -11.12 31.08
N PRO A 62 -6.38 -10.03 30.28
CA PRO A 62 -5.27 -9.09 30.27
C PRO A 62 -5.10 -8.42 31.65
N SER A 63 -3.87 -8.06 31.99
CA SER A 63 -3.58 -7.38 33.24
C SER A 63 -4.31 -6.02 33.34
N PHE A 64 -4.55 -5.57 34.57
CA PHE A 64 -5.27 -4.31 34.82
C PHE A 64 -4.63 -3.10 34.12
N ILE A 65 -3.30 -3.11 33.95
CA ILE A 65 -2.54 -2.05 33.28
C ILE A 65 -2.91 -1.94 31.80
N MET A 66 -3.25 -3.06 31.15
CA MET A 66 -3.69 -3.07 29.75
C MET A 66 -5.20 -2.83 29.61
N SER A 67 -6.01 -3.33 30.55
CA SER A 67 -7.46 -3.13 30.50
C SER A 67 -7.86 -1.68 30.74
N PHE A 68 -7.12 -0.93 31.57
CA PHE A 68 -7.44 0.45 31.92
C PHE A 68 -7.49 1.38 30.68
N PRO A 69 -6.46 1.42 29.80
CA PRO A 69 -6.55 2.12 28.51
C PRO A 69 -7.73 1.67 27.64
N LEU A 70 -8.00 0.36 27.55
CA LEU A 70 -9.10 -0.14 26.71
C LEU A 70 -10.47 0.32 27.20
N ILE A 71 -10.68 0.35 28.52
CA ILE A 71 -11.93 0.81 29.14
C ILE A 71 -12.14 2.31 28.88
N ILE A 72 -11.10 3.14 29.07
CA ILE A 72 -11.24 4.58 28.82
C ILE A 72 -11.49 4.88 27.35
N LEU A 73 -10.84 4.17 26.42
CA LEU A 73 -11.13 4.28 24.98
C LEU A 73 -12.56 3.84 24.65
N ALA A 74 -13.05 2.75 25.25
CA ALA A 74 -14.42 2.28 25.02
C ALA A 74 -15.46 3.31 25.51
N LEU A 75 -15.25 3.90 26.68
CA LEU A 75 -16.11 4.98 27.20
C LEU A 75 -16.12 6.18 26.25
N PHE A 76 -14.95 6.66 25.81
CA PHE A 76 -14.89 7.74 24.83
C PHE A 76 -15.58 7.36 23.52
N SER A 77 -15.43 6.12 23.04
CA SER A 77 -16.06 5.70 21.79
C SER A 77 -17.60 5.75 21.84
N ILE A 78 -18.22 5.55 23.01
CA ILE A 78 -19.67 5.62 23.20
C ILE A 78 -20.15 7.08 23.24
N PHE A 79 -19.49 7.93 24.04
CA PHE A 79 -19.99 9.28 24.33
C PHE A 79 -19.51 10.36 23.36
N PHE A 80 -18.30 10.21 22.80
CA PHE A 80 -17.65 11.24 21.98
C PHE A 80 -18.52 11.65 20.79
N GLY A 81 -19.13 10.67 20.11
CA GLY A 81 -19.98 10.95 18.95
C GLY A 81 -21.22 11.77 19.27
N TYR A 82 -21.82 11.61 20.46
CA TYR A 82 -23.01 12.35 20.86
C TYR A 82 -22.66 13.78 21.32
N ILE A 83 -21.64 13.91 22.18
CA ILE A 83 -21.24 15.20 22.78
C ILE A 83 -20.71 16.17 21.71
N PHE A 84 -19.88 15.68 20.78
CA PHE A 84 -19.20 16.54 19.81
C PHE A 84 -19.97 16.70 18.49
N LYS A 85 -21.13 16.05 18.32
CA LYS A 85 -21.92 16.13 17.09
C LYS A 85 -22.24 17.58 16.71
N ASP A 86 -22.81 18.33 17.64
CA ASP A 86 -23.27 19.70 17.37
C ASP A 86 -22.11 20.67 17.15
N LEU A 87 -20.96 20.40 17.77
CA LEU A 87 -19.75 21.19 17.59
C LEU A 87 -19.12 20.99 16.20
N PHE A 88 -19.13 19.77 15.65
CA PHE A 88 -18.51 19.49 14.34
C PHE A 88 -19.44 19.64 13.15
N ILE A 89 -20.72 19.29 13.31
CA ILE A 89 -21.70 19.12 12.22
C ILE A 89 -22.87 20.10 12.37
N GLY A 90 -23.07 20.67 13.56
CA GLY A 90 -24.21 21.54 13.84
C GLY A 90 -24.33 22.68 12.84
N LEU A 91 -25.55 22.90 12.37
CA LEU A 91 -25.90 24.01 11.47
C LEU A 91 -25.49 25.34 12.11
N GLY A 92 -24.54 26.05 11.48
CA GLY A 92 -24.06 27.34 11.98
C GLY A 92 -23.04 27.26 13.12
N SER A 93 -22.43 26.09 13.37
CA SER A 93 -21.31 25.98 14.31
C SER A 93 -20.09 26.77 13.80
N SER A 94 -19.53 27.64 14.64
CA SER A 94 -18.35 28.44 14.31
C SER A 94 -17.02 27.70 14.51
N PHE A 95 -17.06 26.42 14.90
CA PHE A 95 -15.89 25.64 15.29
C PHE A 95 -14.80 25.61 14.22
N TRP A 96 -15.19 25.41 12.96
CA TRP A 96 -14.26 25.38 11.83
C TRP A 96 -13.93 26.76 11.25
N GLY A 97 -14.64 27.82 11.65
CA GLY A 97 -14.40 29.20 11.20
C GLY A 97 -14.08 29.30 9.69
N ASN A 98 -12.90 29.85 9.38
CA ASN A 98 -12.39 29.97 8.01
C ASN A 98 -11.54 28.77 7.54
N SER A 99 -11.34 27.71 8.34
CA SER A 99 -10.51 26.58 7.94
C SER A 99 -11.17 25.68 6.89
N LEU A 100 -12.50 25.64 6.88
CA LEU A 100 -13.30 24.93 5.87
C LEU A 100 -14.10 25.95 5.06
N PHE A 101 -13.57 26.33 3.89
CA PHE A 101 -14.31 27.17 2.95
C PHE A 101 -15.26 26.31 2.11
N ILE A 102 -16.56 26.52 2.28
CA ILE A 102 -17.60 25.88 1.47
C ILE A 102 -18.25 26.97 0.63
N HIS A 103 -18.20 26.81 -0.69
CA HIS A 103 -18.83 27.76 -1.60
C HIS A 103 -20.35 27.75 -1.40
N PRO A 104 -21.06 28.90 -1.40
CA PRO A 104 -22.51 28.95 -1.18
C PRO A 104 -23.34 28.10 -2.15
N GLN A 105 -22.85 27.88 -3.37
CA GLN A 105 -23.52 27.00 -4.36
C GLN A 105 -23.38 25.50 -4.04
N HIS A 106 -22.50 25.13 -3.09
CA HIS A 106 -22.24 23.77 -2.66
C HIS A 106 -22.53 23.57 -1.16
N SER A 107 -23.50 24.31 -0.60
CA SER A 107 -23.94 24.17 0.79
C SER A 107 -24.86 22.95 0.98
N VAL A 108 -24.31 21.76 0.81
CA VAL A 108 -25.06 20.48 0.76
C VAL A 108 -25.60 20.05 2.14
N LEU A 109 -25.12 20.65 3.23
CA LEU A 109 -25.45 20.24 4.60
C LEU A 109 -26.91 20.57 5.02
N VAL A 110 -27.49 21.65 4.48
CA VAL A 110 -28.91 21.96 4.72
C VAL A 110 -29.78 20.99 3.92
N ASP A 111 -29.40 20.75 2.66
CA ASP A 111 -30.11 19.83 1.77
C ASP A 111 -30.06 18.38 2.25
N THR A 112 -29.02 17.97 2.98
CA THR A 112 -28.99 16.63 3.61
C THR A 112 -30.03 16.45 4.70
N GLU A 113 -30.16 17.42 5.61
CA GLU A 113 -30.99 17.23 6.79
C GLU A 113 -32.48 17.28 6.45
N PHE A 114 -32.85 18.07 5.43
CA PHE A 114 -34.26 18.27 5.05
C PHE A 114 -34.65 17.65 3.70
N GLY A 115 -33.71 17.44 2.78
CA GLY A 115 -33.99 17.03 1.40
C GLY A 115 -34.01 15.51 1.16
N LEU A 116 -33.39 14.71 2.03
CA LEU A 116 -33.31 13.26 1.85
C LEU A 116 -34.54 12.55 2.44
N PRO A 117 -35.25 11.72 1.65
CA PRO A 117 -36.30 10.86 2.20
C PRO A 117 -35.74 9.94 3.29
N VAL A 118 -36.53 9.75 4.35
CA VAL A 118 -36.17 8.89 5.51
C VAL A 118 -35.71 7.50 5.08
N PHE A 119 -36.28 6.95 4.00
CA PHE A 119 -35.88 5.65 3.46
C PHE A 119 -34.39 5.58 3.08
N PHE A 120 -33.87 6.59 2.36
CA PHE A 120 -32.45 6.63 1.97
C PHE A 120 -31.54 6.88 3.17
N LYS A 121 -32.02 7.64 4.16
CA LYS A 121 -31.31 7.88 5.42
C LYS A 121 -31.09 6.59 6.23
N LEU A 122 -32.09 5.71 6.26
CA LEU A 122 -32.03 4.43 6.99
C LEU A 122 -31.35 3.31 6.21
N LEU A 123 -31.12 3.46 4.90
CA LEU A 123 -30.57 2.42 4.04
C LEU A 123 -29.19 1.91 4.49
N PRO A 124 -28.21 2.77 4.86
CA PRO A 124 -26.94 2.30 5.41
C PRO A 124 -27.12 1.49 6.70
N MET A 125 -28.02 1.91 7.59
CA MET A 125 -28.32 1.20 8.84
C MET A 125 -28.86 -0.20 8.55
N PHE A 126 -29.85 -0.34 7.67
CA PHE A 126 -30.34 -1.65 7.25
C PHE A 126 -29.25 -2.49 6.60
N GLY A 127 -28.36 -1.88 5.79
CA GLY A 127 -27.21 -2.54 5.20
C GLY A 127 -26.25 -3.12 6.24
N THR A 128 -25.98 -2.41 7.34
CA THR A 128 -25.12 -2.92 8.43
C THR A 128 -25.76 -4.08 9.19
N ILE A 129 -27.05 -3.97 9.52
CA ILE A 129 -27.82 -5.03 10.20
C ILE A 129 -27.84 -6.29 9.32
N PHE A 130 -28.12 -6.12 8.03
CA PHE A 130 -28.09 -7.20 7.05
C PHE A 130 -26.70 -7.84 6.93
N GLY A 131 -25.63 -7.03 6.95
CA GLY A 131 -24.25 -7.51 6.98
C GLY A 131 -23.93 -8.38 8.20
N ILE A 132 -24.41 -8.01 9.39
CA ILE A 132 -24.22 -8.79 10.63
C ILE A 132 -25.04 -10.09 10.58
N ILE A 133 -26.31 -10.02 10.18
CA ILE A 133 -27.20 -11.19 10.08
C ILE A 133 -26.65 -12.20 9.06
N SER A 134 -26.22 -11.72 7.90
CA SER A 134 -25.63 -12.58 6.87
C SER A 134 -24.35 -13.25 7.38
N ALA A 135 -23.45 -12.52 8.04
CA ALA A 135 -22.26 -13.10 8.66
C ALA A 135 -22.63 -14.17 9.70
N TYR A 136 -23.55 -13.88 10.60
CA TYR A 136 -24.02 -14.85 11.60
C TYR A 136 -24.53 -16.13 10.95
N PHE A 137 -25.40 -16.02 9.93
CA PHE A 137 -25.93 -17.17 9.22
C PHE A 137 -24.84 -17.99 8.52
N PHE A 138 -23.91 -17.33 7.81
CA PHE A 138 -22.83 -18.03 7.13
C PHE A 138 -21.88 -18.76 8.10
N TYR A 139 -21.45 -18.10 9.18
CA TYR A 139 -20.45 -18.70 10.07
C TYR A 139 -21.04 -19.71 11.06
N GLN A 140 -22.28 -19.54 11.52
CA GLN A 140 -22.91 -20.47 12.45
C GLN A 140 -23.46 -21.73 11.77
N TYR A 141 -24.12 -21.58 10.62
CA TYR A 141 -24.82 -22.70 9.96
C TYR A 141 -24.00 -23.37 8.85
N SER A 142 -23.06 -22.68 8.22
CA SER A 142 -22.60 -23.07 6.88
C SER A 142 -21.10 -23.28 6.67
N ILE A 143 -20.27 -23.15 7.71
CA ILE A 143 -18.81 -23.24 7.57
C ILE A 143 -18.34 -24.60 7.03
N ASN A 144 -19.05 -25.69 7.36
CA ASN A 144 -18.69 -27.05 6.92
C ASN A 144 -19.39 -27.51 5.63
N VAL A 145 -20.46 -26.82 5.19
CA VAL A 145 -21.30 -27.31 4.07
C VAL A 145 -21.23 -26.41 2.85
N LEU A 146 -21.22 -25.08 3.00
CA LEU A 146 -21.20 -24.17 1.85
C LEU A 146 -19.78 -23.90 1.32
N PHE A 147 -18.77 -23.88 2.19
CA PHE A 147 -17.38 -23.60 1.78
C PHE A 147 -16.76 -24.77 1.01
N ASP A 148 -16.98 -26.02 1.44
CA ASP A 148 -16.45 -27.18 0.72
C ASP A 148 -17.27 -27.48 -0.55
N ALA A 149 -18.60 -27.37 -0.52
CA ALA A 149 -19.45 -27.82 -1.64
C ALA A 149 -19.62 -26.82 -2.80
N TYR A 150 -19.47 -25.51 -2.60
CA TYR A 150 -19.64 -24.54 -3.71
C TYR A 150 -18.31 -24.03 -4.28
N PHE A 151 -17.28 -23.95 -3.45
CA PHE A 151 -16.00 -23.33 -3.82
C PHE A 151 -15.06 -24.26 -4.58
N LEU A 152 -15.16 -25.57 -4.31
CA LEU A 152 -14.40 -26.58 -5.01
C LEU A 152 -14.92 -26.81 -6.44
N PHE A 153 -16.22 -26.58 -6.70
CA PHE A 153 -16.85 -26.94 -7.97
C PHE A 153 -16.76 -25.86 -9.05
N ASN A 154 -16.79 -24.57 -8.69
CA ASN A 154 -16.79 -23.48 -9.68
C ASN A 154 -15.42 -22.80 -9.83
N LYS A 155 -14.76 -23.02 -10.97
CA LYS A 155 -13.47 -22.38 -11.34
C LYS A 155 -13.50 -20.86 -11.19
N PHE A 156 -14.62 -20.23 -11.52
CA PHE A 156 -14.80 -18.78 -11.37
C PHE A 156 -14.71 -18.33 -9.91
N SER A 157 -15.47 -18.97 -9.01
CA SER A 157 -15.48 -18.65 -7.57
C SER A 157 -14.10 -18.79 -6.93
N ARG A 158 -13.38 -19.87 -7.27
CA ARG A 158 -12.01 -20.11 -6.80
C ARG A 158 -11.03 -19.04 -7.28
N ASN A 159 -11.14 -18.60 -8.53
CA ASN A 159 -10.31 -17.53 -9.06
C ASN A 159 -10.63 -16.19 -8.40
N PHE A 160 -11.91 -15.87 -8.22
CA PHE A 160 -12.36 -14.66 -7.54
C PHE A 160 -11.86 -14.59 -6.10
N TYR A 161 -11.89 -15.72 -5.39
CA TYR A 161 -11.32 -15.79 -4.05
C TYR A 161 -9.81 -15.67 -4.01
N LYS A 162 -9.10 -16.36 -4.91
CA LYS A 162 -7.64 -16.20 -5.02
C LYS A 162 -7.27 -14.74 -5.28
N PHE A 163 -8.06 -14.03 -6.08
CA PHE A 163 -7.88 -12.60 -6.33
C PHE A 163 -8.07 -11.77 -5.05
N LEU A 164 -9.17 -11.96 -4.32
CA LEU A 164 -9.45 -11.25 -3.06
C LEU A 164 -8.44 -11.60 -1.95
N SER A 165 -8.12 -12.88 -1.78
CA SER A 165 -7.20 -13.39 -0.76
C SER A 165 -5.76 -12.95 -0.99
N ASN A 166 -5.33 -12.78 -2.25
CA ASN A 166 -3.99 -12.32 -2.59
C ASN A 166 -3.90 -10.78 -2.65
N LYS A 167 -4.72 -10.05 -1.87
CA LYS A 167 -4.72 -8.57 -1.81
C LYS A 167 -4.78 -7.93 -3.21
N TRP A 168 -5.64 -8.48 -4.08
CA TRP A 168 -5.85 -8.04 -5.46
C TRP A 168 -4.58 -8.08 -6.33
N TYR A 169 -3.58 -8.87 -5.93
CA TYR A 169 -2.26 -8.94 -6.56
C TYR A 169 -1.50 -7.60 -6.62
N PHE A 170 -1.92 -6.58 -5.85
CA PHE A 170 -1.26 -5.27 -5.83
C PHE A 170 0.19 -5.37 -5.33
N ASP A 171 0.42 -6.22 -4.32
CA ASP A 171 1.76 -6.51 -3.80
C ASP A 171 2.67 -7.14 -4.87
N ARG A 172 2.12 -7.99 -5.72
CA ARG A 172 2.89 -8.63 -6.81
C ARG A 172 3.25 -7.62 -7.89
N ILE A 173 2.31 -6.74 -8.24
CA ILE A 173 2.54 -5.69 -9.23
C ILE A 173 3.60 -4.71 -8.71
N SER A 174 3.45 -4.22 -7.48
CA SER A 174 4.44 -3.32 -6.86
C SER A 174 5.82 -3.94 -6.71
N THR A 175 5.91 -5.21 -6.29
CA THR A 175 7.20 -5.91 -6.22
C THR A 175 7.82 -6.11 -7.60
N ALA A 176 7.01 -6.41 -8.62
CA ALA A 176 7.49 -6.58 -9.99
C ALA A 176 7.98 -5.26 -10.61
N THR A 177 7.28 -4.14 -10.38
CA THR A 177 7.71 -2.82 -10.85
C THR A 177 8.99 -2.37 -10.16
N VAL A 178 9.07 -2.53 -8.83
CA VAL A 178 10.29 -2.22 -8.06
C VAL A 178 11.45 -3.13 -8.49
N GLY A 179 11.23 -4.43 -8.67
CA GLY A 179 12.25 -5.36 -9.15
C GLY A 179 12.78 -5.01 -10.55
N GLY A 180 11.89 -4.58 -11.46
CA GLY A 180 12.28 -4.07 -12.78
C GLY A 180 13.16 -2.82 -12.70
N LEU A 181 12.80 -1.87 -11.84
CA LEU A 181 13.60 -0.66 -11.60
C LEU A 181 14.97 -0.98 -10.99
N LEU A 182 15.05 -1.91 -10.05
CA LEU A 182 16.30 -2.35 -9.44
C LEU A 182 17.23 -3.03 -10.45
N ASN A 183 16.68 -3.90 -11.32
CA ASN A 183 17.48 -4.52 -12.38
C ASN A 183 18.01 -3.49 -13.37
N PHE A 184 17.19 -2.50 -13.74
CA PHE A 184 17.63 -1.39 -14.58
C PHE A 184 18.78 -0.62 -13.92
N GLY A 185 18.64 -0.26 -12.63
CA GLY A 185 19.70 0.39 -11.86
C GLY A 185 20.99 -0.44 -11.78
N PHE A 186 20.88 -1.76 -11.56
CA PHE A 186 22.03 -2.66 -11.54
C PHE A 186 22.77 -2.73 -12.89
N ILE A 187 22.01 -2.78 -13.99
CA ILE A 187 22.59 -2.77 -15.35
C ILE A 187 23.35 -1.45 -15.56
N SER A 188 22.72 -0.30 -15.28
CA SER A 188 23.36 1.01 -15.40
C SER A 188 24.65 1.11 -14.57
N PHE A 189 24.62 0.67 -13.30
CA PHE A 189 25.80 0.70 -12.44
C PHE A 189 26.94 -0.18 -12.97
N LYS A 190 26.62 -1.39 -13.45
CA LYS A 190 27.63 -2.31 -13.94
C LYS A 190 28.22 -1.86 -15.28
N THR A 191 27.40 -1.32 -16.19
CA THR A 191 27.86 -0.94 -17.53
C THR A 191 28.48 0.45 -17.56
N LEU A 192 27.90 1.42 -16.87
CA LEU A 192 28.38 2.80 -16.88
C LEU A 192 29.52 2.97 -15.87
N ASP A 193 29.22 2.83 -14.57
CA ASP A 193 30.16 3.20 -13.52
C ASP A 193 31.34 2.24 -13.44
N LYS A 194 31.06 0.96 -13.26
CA LYS A 194 32.12 -0.07 -13.19
C LYS A 194 32.65 -0.52 -14.54
N GLY A 195 31.98 -0.15 -15.63
CA GLY A 195 32.34 -0.57 -16.97
C GLY A 195 33.08 0.55 -17.70
N ILE A 196 32.30 1.41 -18.36
CA ILE A 196 32.81 2.46 -19.25
C ILE A 196 33.71 3.46 -18.49
N ILE A 197 33.29 3.92 -17.31
CA ILE A 197 34.04 4.94 -16.56
C ILE A 197 35.36 4.37 -16.04
N GLU A 198 35.38 3.16 -15.49
CA GLU A 198 36.63 2.51 -15.04
C GLU A 198 37.58 2.22 -16.21
N LEU A 199 37.05 1.78 -17.37
CA LEU A 199 37.84 1.44 -18.55
C LEU A 199 38.42 2.66 -19.26
N ILE A 200 37.71 3.79 -19.29
CA ILE A 200 38.25 5.05 -19.84
C ILE A 200 39.15 5.76 -18.82
N GLY A 201 38.82 5.64 -17.54
CA GLY A 201 39.53 6.29 -16.45
C GLY A 201 40.73 5.49 -15.94
N PRO A 202 40.78 5.14 -14.64
CA PRO A 202 42.02 4.67 -14.03
C PRO A 202 42.57 3.37 -14.62
N SER A 203 41.72 2.38 -14.88
CA SER A 203 42.19 1.06 -15.30
C SER A 203 42.69 1.05 -16.75
N GLY A 204 42.02 1.78 -17.65
CA GLY A 204 42.49 1.94 -19.03
C GLY A 204 43.77 2.74 -19.13
N ILE A 205 43.87 3.86 -18.39
CA ILE A 205 45.08 4.69 -18.40
C ILE A 205 46.27 3.90 -17.84
N THR A 206 46.11 3.16 -16.75
CA THR A 206 47.20 2.35 -16.18
C THR A 206 47.64 1.23 -17.13
N TYR A 207 46.70 0.52 -17.75
CA TYR A 207 47.04 -0.55 -18.69
C TYR A 207 47.76 -0.01 -19.95
N THR A 208 47.27 1.10 -20.51
CA THR A 208 47.90 1.72 -21.68
C THR A 208 49.29 2.26 -21.36
N LEU A 209 49.47 2.96 -20.23
CA LEU A 209 50.78 3.43 -19.79
C LEU A 209 51.75 2.27 -19.54
N PHE A 210 51.29 1.20 -18.90
CA PHE A 210 52.11 0.00 -18.68
C PHE A 210 52.53 -0.64 -20.01
N PHE A 211 51.63 -0.73 -20.98
CA PHE A 211 51.93 -1.25 -22.31
C PHE A 211 52.95 -0.38 -23.07
N PHE A 212 52.81 0.94 -23.02
CA PHE A 212 53.79 1.87 -23.58
C PHE A 212 55.14 1.75 -22.88
N SER A 213 55.15 1.70 -21.55
CA SER A 213 56.37 1.50 -20.76
C SER A 213 57.09 0.23 -21.16
N LYS A 214 56.38 -0.90 -21.26
CA LYS A 214 56.97 -2.19 -21.68
C LYS A 214 57.57 -2.12 -23.09
N LYS A 215 56.90 -1.43 -24.02
CA LYS A 215 57.44 -1.18 -25.37
C LYS A 215 58.70 -0.33 -25.33
N VAL A 216 58.72 0.77 -24.56
CA VAL A 216 59.90 1.63 -24.43
C VAL A 216 61.06 0.85 -23.81
N THR A 217 60.82 0.08 -22.73
CA THR A 217 61.88 -0.74 -22.11
C THR A 217 62.40 -1.83 -23.04
N SER A 218 61.59 -2.32 -23.99
CA SER A 218 62.05 -3.33 -24.96
C SER A 218 63.00 -2.77 -26.02
N LEU A 219 63.15 -1.45 -26.14
CA LEU A 219 64.16 -0.82 -27.00
C LEU A 219 65.57 -0.98 -26.40
N ASP A 220 65.69 -1.16 -25.09
CA ASP A 220 66.95 -1.47 -24.42
C ASP A 220 67.27 -2.96 -24.56
N THR A 221 67.90 -3.31 -25.68
CA THR A 221 68.24 -4.71 -26.02
C THR A 221 69.54 -5.22 -25.37
N GLY A 222 70.33 -4.34 -24.74
CA GLY A 222 71.63 -4.69 -24.12
C GLY A 222 72.76 -4.98 -25.12
N TYR A 223 72.50 -4.94 -26.43
CA TYR A 223 73.49 -5.16 -27.48
C TYR A 223 74.12 -3.84 -27.95
N VAL A 224 75.44 -3.70 -27.80
CA VAL A 224 76.22 -2.50 -28.14
C VAL A 224 75.97 -1.96 -29.57
N PRO A 225 75.85 -2.79 -30.64
CA PRO A 225 75.61 -2.28 -31.98
C PRO A 225 74.27 -1.52 -32.14
N HIS A 226 73.22 -1.89 -31.41
CA HIS A 226 71.94 -1.19 -31.46
C HIS A 226 72.04 0.22 -30.87
N TYR A 227 72.82 0.40 -29.80
CA TYR A 227 73.06 1.72 -29.22
C TYR A 227 73.87 2.64 -30.15
N LEU A 228 74.88 2.11 -30.84
CA LEU A 228 75.63 2.87 -31.85
C LEU A 228 74.71 3.36 -32.98
N LEU A 229 73.81 2.49 -33.45
CA LEU A 229 72.82 2.84 -34.46
C LEU A 229 71.88 3.96 -33.98
N TYR A 230 71.41 3.93 -32.72
CA TYR A 230 70.58 5.01 -32.15
C TYR A 230 71.31 6.35 -32.10
N ILE A 231 72.59 6.37 -31.72
CA ILE A 231 73.40 7.59 -31.66
C ILE A 231 73.57 8.21 -33.06
N VAL A 232 73.89 7.38 -34.06
CA VAL A 232 74.05 7.86 -35.45
C VAL A 232 72.73 8.41 -36.01
N ILE A 233 71.61 7.72 -35.79
CA ILE A 233 70.29 8.21 -36.21
C ILE A 233 69.96 9.54 -35.50
N SER A 234 70.23 9.65 -34.20
CA SER A 234 70.00 10.90 -33.45
C SER A 234 70.84 12.05 -33.97
N PHE A 235 72.10 11.80 -34.34
CA PHE A 235 72.99 12.82 -34.89
C PHE A 235 72.55 13.29 -36.28
N ILE A 236 72.15 12.35 -37.14
CA ILE A 236 71.56 12.67 -38.45
C ILE A 236 70.28 13.49 -38.26
N PHE A 237 69.38 13.05 -37.38
CA PHE A 237 68.13 13.76 -37.12
C PHE A 237 68.36 15.21 -36.68
N LEU A 238 69.29 15.45 -35.75
CA LEU A 238 69.60 16.79 -35.24
C LEU A 238 70.24 17.71 -36.29
N ILE A 239 70.91 17.16 -37.29
CA ILE A 239 71.50 17.95 -38.39
C ILE A 239 70.43 18.33 -39.42
N PHE A 240 69.45 17.44 -39.65
CA PHE A 240 68.41 17.62 -40.67
C PHE A 240 67.17 18.37 -40.17
N PHE A 241 66.89 18.33 -38.87
CA PHE A 241 65.72 18.95 -38.23
C PHE A 241 66.18 19.89 -37.12
#